data_AF-A0AAD3XXD0-F1
#
_entry.id   AF-A0AAD3XXD0-F1
#
_cell.length_a   1.000
_cell.length_b   1.000
_cell.length_c   1.000
_cell.angle_alpha   90.00
_cell.angle_beta   90.00
_cell.angle_gamma   90.00
#
_symmetry.space_group_name_H-M   'P 1'
#
loop_
_entity.id
_entity.type
_entity.pdbx_description
1 polymer ?
#
loop_
_entity_poly.entity_id
_entity_poly.type
_entity_poly.pdbx_seq_one_letter_code
_entity_poly.pdbx_strand_id
1 'polypeptide(L)'
;MGLNSSIVLLEMVCEEYGGRVDLAKAYYKAITTSMMKHFKGNDAIASMELCNDFMFLGTEAISLSRVGNDSWCANSPGDPDDTFWLQGYHMVHGAYNSLWLGNYMYPNWDMFQSTNHCGAFNCQ
;
A
#
# COMPACT_ATOMS: atom_id res chain seq x y z
N MET A 1 14.97 5.40 -10.55
CA MET A 1 16.20 5.34 -9.72
C MET A 1 15.92 5.70 -8.24
N GLY A 2 14.75 5.39 -7.67
CA GLY A 2 14.31 5.95 -6.37
C GLY A 2 13.78 4.96 -5.33
N LEU A 3 13.88 3.64 -5.54
CA LEU A 3 13.36 2.64 -4.59
C LEU A 3 14.41 2.07 -3.62
N ASN A 4 15.71 2.20 -3.93
CA ASN A 4 16.78 1.67 -3.07
C ASN A 4 17.27 2.65 -2.00
N SER A 5 16.90 3.93 -2.07
CA SER A 5 17.41 4.96 -1.14
C SER A 5 16.83 4.81 0.27
N SER A 6 15.54 4.53 0.41
CA SER A 6 14.86 4.57 1.72
C SER A 6 15.22 3.40 2.63
N ILE A 7 15.39 2.20 2.07
CA ILE A 7 15.77 1.00 2.84
C ILE A 7 17.20 1.12 3.38
N VAL A 8 18.12 1.62 2.57
CA VAL A 8 19.52 1.81 2.96
C VAL A 8 19.63 2.92 4.00
N LEU A 9 18.81 3.97 3.88
CA LEU A 9 18.79 5.07 4.84
C LEU A 9 18.23 4.63 6.19
N LEU A 10 17.18 3.81 6.21
CA LEU A 10 16.69 3.17 7.44
C LEU A 10 17.73 2.24 8.06
N GLU A 11 18.45 1.47 7.25
CA GLU A 11 19.54 0.60 7.73
C GLU A 11 20.64 1.42 8.40
N MET A 12 21.08 2.52 7.78
CA MET A 12 22.11 3.40 8.33
C MET A 12 21.67 4.13 9.61
N VAL A 13 20.46 4.71 9.62
CA VAL A 13 19.96 5.45 10.79
C VAL A 13 19.74 4.52 11.99
N CYS A 14 19.42 3.25 11.74
CA CYS A 14 19.17 2.27 12.79
C CYS A 14 20.38 1.39 13.11
N GLU A 15 21.57 1.69 12.60
CA GLU A 15 22.77 0.85 12.77
C GLU A 15 23.04 0.54 14.26
N GLU A 16 22.94 1.53 15.13
CA GLU A 16 23.15 1.37 16.58
C GLU A 16 21.93 0.78 17.33
N TYR A 17 20.82 0.54 16.63
CA TYR A 17 19.53 0.09 17.19
C TYR A 17 19.08 -1.28 16.66
N GLY A 18 19.99 -2.08 16.09
CA GLY A 18 19.67 -3.40 15.53
C GLY A 18 19.27 -3.37 14.04
N GLY A 19 19.53 -2.26 13.36
CA GLY A 19 19.27 -2.06 11.93
C GLY A 19 17.78 -1.93 11.61
N ARG A 20 17.47 -1.92 10.31
CA ARG A 20 16.09 -1.78 9.82
C ARG A 20 15.20 -2.91 10.30
N VAL A 21 15.74 -4.12 10.45
CA VAL A 21 14.97 -5.32 10.78
C VAL A 21 14.37 -5.24 12.18
N ASP A 22 15.16 -4.87 13.19
CA ASP A 22 14.64 -4.77 14.56
C ASP A 22 13.72 -3.57 14.73
N LEU A 23 13.97 -2.47 14.01
CA LEU A 23 13.01 -1.37 13.89
C LEU A 23 11.67 -1.85 13.30
N ALA A 24 11.69 -2.60 12.20
CA ALA A 24 10.48 -3.11 11.56
C ALA A 24 9.68 -4.02 12.49
N LYS A 25 10.35 -4.94 13.22
CA LYS A 25 9.69 -5.78 14.24
C LYS A 25 9.04 -4.95 15.33
N ALA A 26 9.74 -3.94 15.86
CA ALA A 26 9.20 -3.07 16.89
C ALA A 26 7.99 -2.28 16.37
N TYR A 27 8.07 -1.74 15.16
CA TYR A 27 7.01 -1.00 14.49
C TYR A 27 5.75 -1.86 14.31
N TYR A 28 5.86 -3.03 13.68
CA TYR A 28 4.71 -3.89 13.42
C TYR A 28 4.13 -4.49 14.71
N LYS A 29 4.97 -4.83 15.70
CA LYS A 29 4.46 -5.26 17.01
C LYS A 29 3.63 -4.17 17.70
N ALA A 30 4.11 -2.92 17.65
CA ALA A 30 3.41 -1.79 18.24
C ALA A 30 2.07 -1.52 17.52
N ILE A 31 2.06 -1.52 16.18
CA ILE A 31 0.84 -1.28 15.42
C ILE A 31 -0.19 -2.38 15.63
N THR A 32 0.22 -3.66 15.59
CA THR A 32 -0.64 -4.82 15.88
C THR A 32 -1.25 -4.71 17.28
N THR A 33 -0.42 -4.43 18.30
CA THR A 33 -0.90 -4.31 19.69
C THR A 33 -1.91 -3.16 19.85
N SER A 34 -1.62 -2.02 19.23
CA SER A 34 -2.52 -0.86 19.25
C SER A 34 -3.85 -1.19 18.58
N MET A 35 -3.81 -1.82 17.40
CA MET A 35 -5.00 -2.23 16.67
C MET A 35 -5.88 -3.17 17.50
N MET A 36 -5.30 -4.24 18.05
CA MET A 36 -6.02 -5.21 18.86
C MET A 36 -6.65 -4.61 20.13
N LYS A 37 -6.04 -3.54 20.67
CA LYS A 37 -6.56 -2.85 21.86
C LYS A 37 -7.71 -1.90 21.52
N HIS A 38 -7.66 -1.24 20.37
CA HIS A 38 -8.53 -0.10 20.05
C HIS A 38 -9.62 -0.41 19.03
N PHE A 39 -9.43 -1.41 18.18
CA PHE A 39 -10.39 -1.86 17.18
C PHE A 39 -10.98 -3.21 17.59
N LYS A 40 -12.25 -3.45 17.26
CA LYS A 40 -12.96 -4.68 17.64
C LYS A 40 -12.74 -5.83 16.64
N GLY A 41 -11.84 -5.64 15.68
CA GLY A 41 -11.54 -6.55 14.59
C GLY A 41 -10.42 -6.03 13.70
N ASN A 42 -10.30 -6.58 12.50
CA ASN A 42 -9.31 -6.20 11.49
C ASN A 42 -9.85 -5.07 10.60
N ASP A 43 -10.12 -3.91 11.23
CA ASP A 43 -10.72 -2.74 10.57
C ASP A 43 -9.65 -1.78 10.01
N ALA A 44 -8.44 -2.27 9.78
CA ALA A 44 -7.36 -1.48 9.21
C ALA A 44 -7.11 -1.86 7.76
N ILE A 45 -6.93 -0.83 6.93
CA ILE A 45 -6.45 -0.95 5.58
C ILE A 45 -5.03 -0.42 5.60
N ALA A 46 -4.06 -1.24 5.24
CA ALA A 46 -2.73 -0.71 4.99
C ALA A 46 -2.73 -0.01 3.63
N SER A 47 -2.13 1.19 3.60
CA SER A 47 -1.79 1.92 2.38
C SER A 47 -0.27 2.17 2.32
N MET A 48 0.33 1.93 1.14
CA MET A 48 1.77 2.08 0.86
C MET A 48 2.71 1.01 1.47
N GLU A 49 2.24 -0.22 1.61
CA GLU A 49 2.89 -1.31 2.36
C GLU A 49 3.52 -2.41 1.49
N LEU A 50 3.73 -2.16 0.20
CA LEU A 50 4.43 -3.06 -0.73
C LEU A 50 5.93 -3.19 -0.38
N CYS A 51 6.23 -3.78 0.77
CA CYS A 51 7.57 -4.12 1.20
C CYS A 51 7.59 -5.49 1.88
N ASN A 52 8.77 -6.12 1.90
CA ASN A 52 8.93 -7.45 2.48
C ASN A 52 8.59 -7.49 3.97
N ASP A 53 8.96 -6.44 4.72
CA ASP A 53 8.70 -6.40 6.16
C ASP A 53 7.19 -6.44 6.46
N PHE A 54 6.37 -5.72 5.69
CA PHE A 54 4.92 -5.76 5.83
C PHE A 54 4.37 -7.17 5.62
N MET A 55 4.82 -7.84 4.56
CA MET A 55 4.29 -9.16 4.21
C MET A 55 4.59 -10.20 5.29
N PHE A 56 5.75 -10.11 5.94
CA PHE A 56 6.15 -11.02 7.01
C PHE A 56 5.62 -10.64 8.40
N LEU A 57 5.45 -9.34 8.68
CA LEU A 57 5.18 -8.85 10.04
C LEU A 57 3.83 -8.12 10.18
N GLY A 58 3.40 -7.38 9.16
CA GLY A 58 2.17 -6.58 9.20
C GLY A 58 0.89 -7.37 8.93
N THR A 59 0.99 -8.46 8.17
CA THR A 59 -0.13 -9.35 7.83
C THR A 59 -0.69 -10.13 9.02
N GLU A 60 -0.02 -10.10 10.18
CA GLU A 60 -0.55 -10.64 11.44
C GLU A 60 -1.86 -9.95 11.86
N ALA A 61 -1.93 -8.62 11.71
CA ALA A 61 -3.08 -7.83 12.14
C ALA A 61 -3.90 -7.27 10.97
N ILE A 62 -3.30 -7.08 9.79
CA ILE A 62 -3.91 -6.38 8.65
C ILE A 62 -4.12 -7.36 7.51
N SER A 63 -5.38 -7.51 7.06
CA SER A 63 -5.71 -8.43 5.97
C SER A 63 -6.05 -7.74 4.65
N LEU A 64 -6.28 -6.42 4.64
CA LEU A 64 -6.58 -5.65 3.42
C LEU A 64 -5.46 -4.62 3.19
N SER A 65 -4.83 -4.68 2.03
CA SER A 65 -3.68 -3.83 1.71
C SER A 65 -3.67 -3.44 0.24
N ARG A 66 -3.22 -2.21 -0.06
CA ARG A 66 -3.05 -1.70 -1.42
C ARG A 66 -1.96 -2.41 -2.18
N VAL A 67 -2.31 -2.87 -3.38
CA VAL A 67 -1.42 -3.62 -4.27
C VAL A 67 -0.79 -2.76 -5.36
N GLY A 68 -0.90 -1.44 -5.26
CA GLY A 68 -0.35 -0.55 -6.27
C GLY A 68 -0.24 0.89 -5.79
N ASN A 69 0.24 1.73 -6.69
CA ASN A 69 0.22 3.18 -6.49
C ASN A 69 -1.21 3.71 -6.58
N ASP A 70 -1.39 4.97 -6.23
CA ASP A 70 -2.67 5.68 -6.34
C ASP A 70 -3.23 5.63 -7.77
N SER A 71 -4.53 5.34 -7.89
CA SER A 71 -5.25 5.45 -9.17
C SER A 71 -5.56 6.92 -9.44
N TRP A 72 -4.81 7.57 -10.33
CA TRP A 72 -5.01 8.98 -10.68
C TRP A 72 -5.86 9.16 -11.95
N CYS A 73 -6.76 10.16 -11.94
CA CYS A 73 -7.62 10.56 -13.07
C CYS A 73 -7.07 11.75 -13.89
N ALA A 74 -6.08 12.47 -13.38
CA ALA A 74 -5.67 13.76 -13.94
C ALA A 74 -4.33 13.65 -14.67
N ASN A 75 -4.39 13.90 -15.97
CA ASN A 75 -3.25 14.00 -16.90
C ASN A 75 -2.12 14.87 -16.34
N SER A 76 -0.88 14.52 -16.71
CA SER A 76 0.11 15.58 -16.94
C SER A 76 -0.41 16.48 -18.08
N PRO A 77 -0.44 17.82 -17.95
CA PRO A 77 -1.00 18.68 -18.99
C PRO A 77 -0.26 18.48 -20.32
N GLY A 78 -0.89 17.84 -21.31
CA GLY A 78 -0.29 17.65 -22.63
C GLY A 78 -0.85 16.52 -23.50
N ASP A 79 -1.44 15.47 -22.93
CA ASP A 79 -1.91 14.31 -23.70
C ASP A 79 -3.29 13.79 -23.22
N PRO A 80 -4.34 13.83 -24.06
CA PRO A 80 -5.66 13.31 -23.72
C PRO A 80 -5.73 11.78 -23.59
N ASP A 81 -4.77 11.02 -24.13
CA ASP A 81 -4.72 9.56 -24.02
C ASP A 81 -4.00 9.06 -22.74
N ASP A 82 -3.27 9.95 -22.05
CA ASP A 82 -2.50 9.64 -20.84
C ASP A 82 -3.38 9.06 -19.72
N THR A 83 -4.63 9.56 -19.59
CA THR A 83 -5.60 9.00 -18.63
C THR A 83 -5.89 7.53 -18.89
N PHE A 84 -6.15 7.15 -20.14
CA PHE A 84 -6.48 5.76 -20.49
C PHE A 84 -5.27 4.85 -20.31
N TRP A 85 -4.09 5.33 -20.67
CA TRP A 85 -2.84 4.60 -20.47
C TRP A 85 -2.54 4.38 -18.98
N LEU A 86 -2.66 5.40 -18.14
CA LEU A 86 -2.42 5.31 -16.70
C LEU A 86 -3.43 4.38 -16.00
N GLN A 87 -4.70 4.41 -16.40
CA GLN A 87 -5.71 3.46 -15.91
C GLN A 87 -5.39 2.02 -16.32
N GLY A 88 -4.99 1.81 -17.57
CA GLY A 88 -4.53 0.50 -18.05
C GLY A 88 -3.30 -0.01 -17.30
N TYR A 89 -2.32 0.88 -17.08
CA TYR A 89 -1.11 0.59 -16.31
C TYR A 89 -1.43 0.19 -14.87
N HIS A 90 -2.34 0.93 -14.21
CA HIS A 90 -2.81 0.61 -12.86
C HIS A 90 -3.47 -0.77 -12.80
N MET A 91 -4.36 -1.10 -13.75
CA MET A 91 -5.00 -2.43 -13.81
C MET A 91 -3.98 -3.56 -13.98
N VAL A 92 -3.01 -3.40 -14.88
CA VAL A 92 -1.96 -4.41 -15.11
C VAL A 92 -1.09 -4.57 -13.86
N HIS A 93 -0.70 -3.47 -13.22
CA HIS A 93 0.14 -3.53 -12.03
C HIS A 93 -0.61 -4.14 -10.83
N GLY A 94 -1.85 -3.72 -10.61
CA GLY A 94 -2.72 -4.27 -9.57
C GLY A 94 -2.97 -5.76 -9.77
N ALA A 95 -3.25 -6.20 -11.00
CA ALA A 95 -3.43 -7.61 -11.33
C ALA A 95 -2.16 -8.43 -11.05
N TYR A 96 -1.00 -7.94 -11.52
CA TYR A 96 0.27 -8.63 -11.34
C TYR A 96 0.64 -8.79 -9.85
N ASN A 97 0.55 -7.70 -9.07
CA ASN A 97 0.87 -7.74 -7.65
C ASN A 97 -0.13 -8.62 -6.87
N SER A 98 -1.41 -8.65 -7.29
CA SER A 98 -2.44 -9.48 -6.66
C SER A 98 -2.21 -10.97 -6.83
N LEU A 99 -1.61 -11.42 -7.93
CA LEU A 99 -1.30 -12.85 -8.13
C LEU A 99 -0.41 -13.39 -7.00
N TRP A 100 0.47 -12.55 -6.48
CA TRP A 100 1.40 -12.94 -5.43
C TRP A 100 0.89 -12.57 -4.03
N LEU A 101 0.46 -11.32 -3.83
CA LEU A 101 -0.03 -10.83 -2.54
C LEU A 101 -1.36 -11.46 -2.11
N GLY A 102 -2.18 -11.88 -3.07
CA GLY A 102 -3.48 -12.53 -2.81
C GLY A 102 -3.41 -13.81 -2.00
N ASN A 103 -2.22 -14.43 -1.88
CA ASN A 103 -2.01 -15.61 -1.04
C ASN A 103 -1.95 -15.28 0.47
N TYR A 104 -1.69 -14.02 0.81
CA TYR A 104 -1.44 -13.58 2.19
C TYR A 104 -2.46 -12.55 2.68
N MET A 105 -3.06 -11.78 1.77
CA MET A 105 -3.91 -10.64 2.08
C MET A 105 -4.92 -10.38 0.95
N TYR A 106 -6.03 -9.74 1.29
CA TYR A 106 -6.99 -9.21 0.33
C TYR A 106 -6.37 -8.02 -0.43
N PRO A 107 -6.28 -8.11 -1.76
CA PRO A 107 -5.68 -7.05 -2.56
C PRO A 107 -6.67 -5.89 -2.74
N ASN A 108 -6.28 -4.69 -2.31
CA ASN A 108 -7.01 -3.45 -2.56
C ASN A 108 -6.43 -2.74 -3.79
N TRP A 109 -7.24 -2.58 -4.84
CA TRP A 109 -6.84 -1.94 -6.11
C TRP A 109 -7.07 -0.44 -6.12
N ASP A 110 -7.24 0.16 -4.94
CA ASP A 110 -7.64 1.55 -4.78
C ASP A 110 -9.11 1.80 -5.16
N MET A 111 -9.57 3.03 -4.93
CA MET A 111 -10.96 3.42 -5.10
C MET A 111 -11.39 3.39 -6.58
N PHE A 112 -12.59 2.85 -6.83
CA PHE A 112 -13.19 2.92 -8.16
C PHE A 112 -13.58 4.37 -8.48
N GLN A 113 -13.13 4.86 -9.63
CA GLN A 113 -13.43 6.19 -10.12
C GLN A 113 -14.70 6.17 -10.96
N SER A 114 -15.74 6.88 -10.52
CA SER A 114 -17.02 6.98 -11.21
C SER A 114 -17.51 8.42 -11.22
N THR A 115 -17.97 8.89 -12.39
CA THR A 115 -18.64 10.20 -12.54
C THR A 115 -20.15 10.12 -12.31
N ASN A 116 -20.66 8.97 -11.87
CA ASN A 116 -22.06 8.79 -11.58
C ASN A 116 -22.50 9.70 -10.42
N HIS A 117 -23.61 10.39 -10.59
CA HIS A 117 -24.20 11.33 -9.62
C HIS A 117 -24.50 10.69 -8.25
N CYS A 118 -24.75 9.37 -8.21
CA CYS A 118 -24.95 8.61 -6.99
C CYS A 118 -23.62 8.25 -6.27
N GLY A 119 -22.48 8.51 -6.90
CA GLY A 119 -21.12 8.24 -6.41
C GLY A 119 -20.45 9.43 -5.73
N ALA A 120 -21.22 10.38 -5.18
CA ALA A 120 -20.78 11.69 -4.68
C ALA A 120 -19.63 11.73 -3.65
N PHE A 121 -19.10 10.58 -3.22
CA PHE A 121 -18.02 10.46 -2.24
C PHE A 121 -16.73 9.85 -2.80
N ASN A 122 -16.70 9.46 -4.08
CA ASN A 122 -15.56 8.76 -4.67
C ASN A 122 -15.07 9.53 -5.92
N CYS A 123 -14.13 10.44 -5.66
CA CYS A 123 -13.36 11.27 -6.61
C CYS A 123 -13.96 12.64 -6.97
N GLN A 124 -13.32 13.68 -6.44
CA GLN A 124 -13.30 15.04 -6.98
C GLN A 124 -11.98 15.24 -7.73
#